data_AF-A0A4V1RTZ4-F1
#
_entry.id   AF-A0A4V1RTZ4-F1
#
_cell.length_a   1.000
_cell.length_b   1.000
_cell.length_c   1.000
_cell.angle_alpha   90.00
_cell.angle_beta   90.00
_cell.angle_gamma   90.00
#
_symmetry.space_group_name_H-M   'P 1'
#
loop_
_entity.id
_entity.type
_entity.pdbx_description
1 polymer ?
#
loop_
_entity_poly.entity_id
_entity_poly.type
_entity_poly.pdbx_seq_one_letter_code
_entity_poly.pdbx_strand_id
1 'polypeptide(L)'
;MSDPQEHRVHFHRSMHEARLLDARAAVQAGLYINGLAVTAMLAFLGSAGRDAASRHAGHMPHAFVWSLAGFGFGVFCAALAATFSYIANHQYAENQSPFSKTDEERWGHRRTAVTLHWLGYAACFLMLASFVFGVGAAVFGFDKL
;
A
#
# COMPACT_ATOMS: atom_id res chain seq x y z
N MET A 1 -11.79 10.98 42.14
CA MET A 1 -12.13 9.62 41.67
C MET A 1 -12.65 9.79 40.25
N SER A 2 -11.86 9.41 39.25
CA SER A 2 -12.28 9.41 37.85
C SER A 2 -13.37 8.37 37.63
N ASP A 3 -14.37 8.71 36.83
CA ASP A 3 -15.52 7.86 36.56
C ASP A 3 -15.06 6.60 35.80
N PRO A 4 -15.39 5.37 36.23
CA PRO A 4 -15.03 4.14 35.52
C PRO A 4 -15.48 4.09 34.04
N GLN A 5 -16.41 4.96 33.63
CA GLN A 5 -16.78 5.19 32.23
C GLN A 5 -15.65 5.89 31.43
N GLU A 6 -14.98 6.89 31.98
CA GLU A 6 -13.91 7.63 31.29
C GLU A 6 -12.71 6.73 30.98
N HIS A 7 -12.35 5.82 31.90
CA HIS A 7 -11.23 4.90 31.68
C HIS A 7 -11.47 3.93 30.50
N ARG A 8 -12.71 3.47 30.29
CA ARG A 8 -13.03 2.60 29.15
C ARG A 8 -12.97 3.35 27.83
N VAL A 9 -13.49 4.59 27.80
CA VAL A 9 -13.47 5.42 26.59
C VAL A 9 -12.04 5.77 26.19
N HIS A 10 -11.20 6.17 27.15
CA HIS A 10 -9.78 6.44 26.89
C HIS A 10 -9.00 5.21 26.43
N PHE A 11 -9.26 4.04 27.04
CA PHE A 11 -8.61 2.79 26.64
C PHE A 11 -9.02 2.32 25.24
N HIS A 12 -10.31 2.41 24.89
CA HIS A 12 -10.77 2.06 23.55
C HIS A 12 -10.21 3.01 22.48
N ARG A 13 -10.13 4.30 22.80
CA ARG A 13 -9.56 5.30 21.90
C ARG A 13 -8.06 5.08 21.65
N SER A 14 -7.27 4.83 22.69
CA SER A 14 -5.83 4.59 22.55
C SER A 14 -5.54 3.30 21.78
N MET A 15 -6.30 2.23 22.02
CA MET A 15 -6.22 0.99 21.24
C MET A 15 -6.55 1.22 19.75
N HIS A 16 -7.55 2.05 19.47
CA HIS A 16 -7.95 2.35 18.09
C HIS A 16 -6.89 3.20 17.36
N GLU A 17 -6.33 4.20 18.04
CA GLU A 17 -5.25 5.03 17.51
C GLU A 17 -3.97 4.21 17.25
N ALA A 18 -3.61 3.30 18.17
CA ALA A 18 -2.45 2.41 18.00
C ALA A 18 -2.59 1.51 16.75
N ARG A 19 -3.76 0.91 16.53
CA ARG A 19 -4.03 0.07 15.35
C ARG A 19 -3.97 0.85 14.04
N LEU A 20 -4.42 2.10 14.05
CA LEU A 20 -4.35 2.98 12.89
C LEU A 20 -2.91 3.36 12.53
N LEU A 21 -2.08 3.62 13.54
CA LEU A 21 -0.66 3.89 13.34
C LEU A 21 0.08 2.68 12.75
N ASP A 22 -0.21 1.49 13.27
CA ASP A 22 0.44 0.25 12.82
C ASP A 22 0.06 -0.10 11.37
N ALA A 23 -1.23 0.02 11.03
CA ALA A 23 -1.70 -0.17 9.66
C ALA A 23 -1.10 0.86 8.69
N ARG A 24 -0.97 2.12 9.12
CA ARG A 24 -0.33 3.18 8.33
C ARG A 24 1.16 2.87 8.11
N ALA A 25 1.86 2.41 9.15
CA ALA A 25 3.26 2.03 9.08
C ALA A 25 3.47 0.87 8.08
N ALA A 26 2.60 -0.14 8.09
CA ALA A 26 2.67 -1.26 7.16
C ALA A 26 2.50 -0.82 5.69
N VAL A 27 1.51 0.03 5.41
CA VAL A 27 1.29 0.56 4.04
C VAL A 27 2.44 1.46 3.60
N GLN A 28 2.95 2.31 4.49
CA GLN A 28 4.12 3.16 4.20
C GLN A 28 5.38 2.32 3.94
N ALA A 29 5.63 1.29 4.74
CA ALA A 29 6.75 0.38 4.53
C ALA A 29 6.66 -0.30 3.16
N GLY A 30 5.49 -0.81 2.77
CA GLY A 30 5.28 -1.42 1.46
C GLY A 30 5.49 -0.46 0.29
N LEU A 31 5.04 0.79 0.44
CA LEU A 31 5.27 1.86 -0.54
C LEU A 31 6.76 2.20 -0.66
N TYR A 32 7.48 2.32 0.45
CA TYR A 32 8.92 2.59 0.44
C TYR A 32 9.72 1.44 -0.16
N ILE A 33 9.40 0.19 0.17
CA ILE A 33 10.10 -0.98 -0.38
C ILE A 33 9.95 -1.04 -1.90
N ASN A 34 8.72 -0.94 -2.41
CA ASN A 34 8.48 -0.96 -3.86
C ASN A 34 9.06 0.30 -4.54
N GLY A 35 8.92 1.48 -3.93
CA GLY A 35 9.46 2.72 -4.49
C GLY A 35 10.99 2.75 -4.55
N LEU A 36 11.67 2.25 -3.52
CA LEU A 36 13.12 2.11 -3.50
C LEU A 36 13.59 1.10 -4.54
N ALA A 37 12.86 -0.01 -4.71
CA ALA A 37 13.17 -1.00 -5.75
C ALA A 37 13.06 -0.41 -7.17
N VAL A 38 11.99 0.35 -7.47
CA VAL A 38 11.85 1.11 -8.73
C VAL A 38 13.00 2.08 -8.92
N THR A 39 13.33 2.86 -7.89
CA THR A 39 14.38 3.88 -7.96
C THR A 39 15.76 3.25 -8.20
N ALA A 40 16.08 2.15 -7.50
CA ALA A 40 17.32 1.42 -7.69
C ALA A 40 17.43 0.85 -9.12
N MET A 41 16.34 0.31 -9.66
CA MET A 41 16.31 -0.15 -11.05
C MET A 41 16.53 0.98 -12.05
N LEU A 42 15.86 2.11 -11.88
CA LEU A 42 16.06 3.28 -12.74
C LEU A 42 17.49 3.84 -12.65
N ALA A 43 18.07 3.84 -11.46
CA ALA A 43 19.47 4.24 -11.27
C ALA A 43 20.43 3.28 -12.00
N PHE A 44 20.20 1.98 -11.89
CA PHE A 44 20.96 0.96 -12.64
C PHE A 44 20.82 1.13 -14.16
N LEU A 45 19.63 1.45 -14.65
CA LEU A 45 19.42 1.75 -16.07
C LEU A 45 20.19 3.01 -16.49
N GLY A 46 20.19 4.04 -15.64
CA GLY A 46 20.92 5.29 -15.90
C GLY A 46 22.43 5.10 -15.95
N SER A 47 23.00 4.21 -15.14
CA SER A 47 24.42 3.85 -15.21
C SER A 47 24.72 2.93 -16.40
N ALA A 48 23.93 1.88 -16.61
CA ALA A 48 24.13 0.94 -17.72
C ALA A 48 23.95 1.60 -19.10
N GLY A 49 23.01 2.54 -19.23
CA GLY A 49 22.79 3.30 -20.47
C GLY A 49 23.95 4.20 -20.87
N ARG A 50 24.79 4.63 -19.92
CA ARG A 50 26.02 5.40 -20.20
C ARG A 50 27.13 4.51 -20.78
N ASP A 51 27.24 3.27 -20.33
CA ASP A 51 28.27 2.33 -20.81
C ASP A 51 27.82 1.57 -22.08
N ALA A 52 26.52 1.28 -22.22
CA ALA A 52 25.94 0.49 -23.32
C ALA A 52 25.70 1.26 -24.63
N ALA A 53 25.77 2.60 -24.61
CA ALA A 53 25.75 3.44 -25.82
C ALA A 53 26.87 3.08 -26.82
N SER A 54 27.88 2.32 -26.37
CA SER A 54 29.03 1.92 -27.18
C SER A 54 28.89 0.60 -27.94
N ARG A 55 27.95 -0.32 -27.60
CA ARG A 55 27.92 -1.66 -28.24
C ARG A 55 26.56 -2.26 -28.62
N HIS A 56 25.44 -2.01 -27.91
CA HIS A 56 24.14 -2.67 -28.20
C HIS A 56 22.93 -1.77 -27.86
N ALA A 57 22.90 -0.54 -28.41
CA ALA A 57 22.06 0.58 -27.98
C ALA A 57 20.52 0.48 -28.19
N GLY A 58 19.92 -0.71 -28.36
CA GLY A 58 18.51 -0.81 -28.78
C GLY A 58 17.56 -1.59 -27.86
N HIS A 59 18.05 -2.61 -27.14
CA HIS A 59 17.15 -3.58 -26.52
C HIS A 59 17.31 -3.56 -25.02
N MET A 60 16.42 -2.82 -24.37
CA MET A 60 16.24 -2.90 -22.92
C MET A 60 15.88 -4.36 -22.58
N PRO A 61 16.59 -5.03 -21.66
CA PRO A 61 16.30 -6.41 -21.35
C PRO A 61 14.84 -6.57 -20.90
N HIS A 62 14.09 -7.49 -21.50
CA HIS A 62 12.69 -7.73 -21.14
C HIS A 62 12.50 -7.97 -19.64
N ALA A 63 13.47 -8.64 -19.01
CA ALA A 63 13.60 -8.81 -17.57
C ALA A 63 13.44 -7.51 -16.77
N PHE A 64 14.14 -6.46 -17.21
CA PHE A 64 14.14 -5.16 -16.57
C PHE A 64 12.76 -4.50 -16.67
N VAL A 65 12.14 -4.56 -17.85
CA VAL A 65 10.79 -4.00 -18.08
C VAL A 65 9.76 -4.69 -17.18
N TRP A 66 9.78 -6.02 -17.12
CA TRP A 66 8.85 -6.79 -16.27
C TRP A 66 9.06 -6.53 -14.79
N SER A 67 10.31 -6.45 -14.34
CA SER A 67 10.58 -6.14 -12.94
C SER A 67 10.18 -4.72 -12.56
N LEU A 68 10.45 -3.73 -13.43
CA LEU A 68 10.04 -2.35 -13.21
C LEU A 68 8.52 -2.22 -13.19
N ALA A 69 7.82 -2.92 -14.09
CA ALA A 69 6.36 -2.99 -14.10
C ALA A 69 5.82 -3.62 -12.80
N GLY A 70 6.44 -4.70 -12.32
CA GLY A 70 6.05 -5.36 -11.06
C GLY A 70 6.18 -4.43 -9.84
N PHE A 71 7.32 -3.77 -9.68
CA PHE A 71 7.51 -2.83 -8.57
C PHE A 71 6.64 -1.57 -8.71
N GLY A 72 6.50 -1.03 -9.92
CA GLY A 72 5.64 0.13 -10.19
C GLY A 72 4.16 -0.17 -9.87
N PHE A 73 3.68 -1.36 -10.26
CA PHE A 73 2.36 -1.82 -9.89
C PHE A 73 2.22 -2.00 -8.36
N GLY A 74 3.27 -2.45 -7.69
CA GLY A 74 3.31 -2.52 -6.23
C GLY A 74 3.14 -1.16 -5.55
N VAL A 75 3.82 -0.13 -6.04
CA VAL A 75 3.64 1.25 -5.55
C VAL A 75 2.20 1.73 -5.76
N PHE A 76 1.62 1.45 -6.92
CA PHE A 76 0.23 1.80 -7.22
C PHE A 76 -0.76 1.10 -6.26
N CYS A 77 -0.59 -0.20 -6.03
CA CYS A 77 -1.39 -0.95 -5.06
C CYS A 77 -1.24 -0.42 -3.63
N ALA A 78 -0.04 -0.02 -3.22
CA ALA A 78 0.20 0.60 -1.92
C ALA A 78 -0.59 1.92 -1.76
N ALA A 79 -0.61 2.75 -2.80
CA ALA A 79 -1.37 4.00 -2.81
C ALA A 79 -2.89 3.76 -2.75
N LEU A 80 -3.39 2.74 -3.46
CA LEU A 80 -4.80 2.33 -3.37
C LEU A 80 -5.15 1.81 -1.97
N ALA A 81 -4.31 0.99 -1.36
CA ALA A 81 -4.50 0.51 0.01
C ALA A 81 -4.58 1.68 1.00
N ALA A 82 -3.65 2.64 0.90
CA ALA A 82 -3.67 3.86 1.72
C ALA A 82 -4.98 4.65 1.55
N THR A 83 -5.45 4.79 0.30
CA THR A 83 -6.67 5.52 -0.03
C THR A 83 -7.91 4.84 0.54
N PHE A 84 -8.05 3.52 0.36
CA PHE A 84 -9.18 2.78 0.91
C PHE A 84 -9.18 2.77 2.43
N SER A 85 -8.02 2.63 3.07
CA SER A 85 -7.90 2.77 4.52
C SER A 85 -8.32 4.16 4.99
N TYR A 86 -7.91 5.23 4.29
CA TYR A 86 -8.33 6.58 4.62
C TYR A 86 -9.86 6.76 4.54
N ILE A 87 -10.47 6.34 3.42
CA ILE A 87 -11.92 6.48 3.22
C ILE A 87 -12.69 5.63 4.24
N ALA A 88 -12.25 4.39 4.50
CA ALA A 88 -12.89 3.53 5.49
C ALA A 88 -12.84 4.14 6.90
N ASN A 89 -11.69 4.71 7.29
CA ASN A 89 -11.53 5.38 8.58
C ASN A 89 -12.39 6.66 8.68
N HIS A 90 -12.50 7.41 7.60
CA HIS A 90 -13.37 8.59 7.54
C HIS A 90 -14.85 8.20 7.75
N GLN A 91 -15.31 7.13 7.09
CA GLN A 91 -16.66 6.59 7.24
C GLN A 91 -16.95 6.10 8.67
N TYR A 92 -15.97 5.46 9.32
CA TYR A 92 -16.10 5.07 10.74
C TYR A 92 -16.18 6.27 11.68
N ALA A 93 -15.39 7.32 11.42
CA ALA A 93 -15.42 8.55 12.21
C ALA A 93 -16.77 9.28 12.08
N GLU A 94 -17.31 9.38 10.87
CA GLU A 94 -18.63 9.97 10.66
C GLU A 94 -19.77 9.18 11.33
N ASN A 95 -19.68 7.85 11.31
CA ASN A 95 -20.68 6.97 11.96
C ASN A 95 -20.73 7.10 13.48
N GLN A 96 -19.68 7.64 14.11
CA GLN A 96 -19.63 7.88 15.56
C GLN A 96 -20.13 9.27 15.95
N SER A 97 -20.50 10.13 14.99
CA SER A 97 -21.04 11.45 15.31
C SER A 97 -22.44 11.36 15.96
N PRO A 98 -22.70 12.09 17.06
CA PRO A 98 -23.96 12.00 17.81
C PRO A 98 -25.16 12.66 17.11
N PHE A 99 -24.95 13.30 15.96
CA PHE A 99 -26.01 13.95 15.18
C PHE A 99 -26.73 12.93 14.27
N SER A 100 -27.88 12.45 14.77
CA SER A 100 -29.08 11.97 14.06
C SER A 100 -28.95 11.31 12.66
N LYS A 101 -28.02 10.37 12.44
CA LYS A 101 -28.14 9.43 11.31
C LYS A 101 -29.17 8.35 11.65
N THR A 102 -30.11 8.09 10.75
CA THR A 102 -31.08 6.98 10.89
C THR A 102 -30.36 5.64 10.92
N ASP A 103 -30.97 4.60 11.50
CA ASP A 103 -30.34 3.27 11.61
C ASP A 103 -29.98 2.68 10.23
N GLU A 104 -30.73 3.00 9.18
CA GLU A 104 -30.43 2.62 7.79
C GLU A 104 -29.15 3.29 7.25
N GLU A 105 -28.96 4.58 7.48
CA GLU A 105 -27.76 5.31 7.05
C GLU A 105 -26.51 4.76 7.73
N ARG A 106 -26.59 4.48 9.04
CA ARG A 106 -25.50 3.87 9.81
C ARG A 106 -25.11 2.49 9.26
N TRP A 107 -26.10 1.68 8.88
CA TRP A 107 -25.85 0.35 8.34
C TRP A 107 -25.24 0.38 6.94
N GLY A 108 -25.67 1.33 6.09
CA GLY A 108 -25.06 1.60 4.79
C GLY A 108 -23.59 2.00 4.90
N HIS A 109 -23.26 2.96 5.76
CA HIS A 109 -21.89 3.40 5.99
C HIS A 109 -21.01 2.27 6.53
N ARG A 110 -21.55 1.42 7.42
CA ARG A 110 -20.83 0.24 7.93
C ARG A 110 -20.52 -0.78 6.84
N ARG A 111 -21.47 -1.09 5.95
CA ARG A 111 -21.23 -2.00 4.81
C ARG A 111 -20.14 -1.44 3.91
N THR A 112 -20.21 -0.17 3.55
CA THR A 112 -19.19 0.49 2.72
C THR A 112 -17.80 0.44 3.37
N ALA A 113 -17.70 0.72 4.67
CA ALA A 113 -16.43 0.69 5.38
C ALA A 113 -15.81 -0.72 5.46
N VAL A 114 -16.64 -1.77 5.59
CA VAL A 114 -16.19 -3.17 5.55
C VAL A 114 -15.72 -3.56 4.15
N THR A 115 -16.46 -3.19 3.11
CA THR A 115 -16.07 -3.46 1.72
C THR A 115 -14.74 -2.77 1.37
N LEU A 116 -14.57 -1.51 1.79
CA LEU A 116 -13.31 -0.77 1.59
C LEU A 116 -12.13 -1.40 2.34
N HIS A 117 -12.35 -1.97 3.53
CA HIS A 117 -11.31 -2.73 4.24
C HIS A 117 -10.87 -3.97 3.44
N TRP A 118 -11.83 -4.75 2.93
CA TRP A 118 -11.51 -5.91 2.10
C TRP A 118 -10.76 -5.53 0.82
N LEU A 119 -11.15 -4.44 0.17
CA LEU A 119 -10.42 -3.89 -0.98
C LEU A 119 -9.01 -3.44 -0.61
N GLY A 120 -8.84 -2.80 0.56
CA GLY A 120 -7.53 -2.44 1.10
C GLY A 120 -6.63 -3.66 1.34
N TYR A 121 -7.16 -4.72 1.93
CA TYR A 121 -6.42 -5.98 2.13
C TYR A 121 -6.03 -6.64 0.81
N ALA A 122 -6.94 -6.67 -0.17
CA ALA A 122 -6.64 -7.17 -1.51
C ALA A 122 -5.51 -6.36 -2.17
N ALA A 123 -5.54 -5.03 -2.05
CA ALA A 123 -4.49 -4.16 -2.55
C ALA A 123 -3.14 -4.40 -1.85
N CYS A 124 -3.11 -4.59 -0.52
CA CYS A 124 -1.89 -4.97 0.20
C CYS A 124 -1.33 -6.32 -0.24
N PHE A 125 -2.20 -7.31 -0.47
CA PHE A 125 -1.79 -8.62 -0.98
C PHE A 125 -1.19 -8.51 -2.39
N LEU A 126 -1.84 -7.76 -3.29
CA LEU A 126 -1.35 -7.51 -4.64
C LEU A 126 0.00 -6.77 -4.64
N MET A 127 0.18 -5.78 -3.74
CA MET A 127 1.46 -5.09 -3.56
C MET A 127 2.59 -6.05 -3.17
N LEU A 128 2.32 -7.00 -2.26
CA LEU A 128 3.33 -7.99 -1.88
C LEU A 128 3.61 -8.96 -3.02
N ALA A 129 2.57 -9.44 -3.71
CA ALA A 129 2.70 -10.32 -4.85
C ALA A 129 3.49 -9.66 -6.00
N SER A 130 3.26 -8.38 -6.26
CA SER A 130 3.96 -7.63 -7.30
C SER A 130 5.42 -7.37 -6.94
N PHE A 131 5.74 -7.20 -5.66
CA PHE A 131 7.11 -7.13 -5.18
C PHE A 131 7.84 -8.46 -5.41
N VAL A 132 7.25 -9.59 -5.01
CA VAL A 132 7.82 -10.93 -5.22
C VAL A 132 8.01 -11.21 -6.72
N PHE A 133 7.01 -10.86 -7.54
CA PHE A 133 7.10 -10.98 -8.99
C PHE A 133 8.24 -10.11 -9.56
N GLY A 134 8.36 -8.86 -9.12
CA GLY A 134 9.44 -7.96 -9.53
C GLY A 134 10.82 -8.54 -9.23
N VAL A 135 11.04 -8.97 -7.98
CA VAL A 135 12.28 -9.65 -7.58
C VAL A 135 12.55 -10.89 -8.42
N GLY A 136 11.54 -11.75 -8.64
CA GLY A 136 11.69 -12.95 -9.47
C GLY A 136 12.07 -12.61 -10.91
N ALA A 137 11.38 -11.66 -11.54
CA ALA A 137 11.67 -11.21 -12.89
C ALA A 137 13.08 -10.62 -13.02
N ALA A 138 13.54 -9.90 -11.99
CA ALA A 138 14.91 -9.40 -11.93
C ALA A 138 15.92 -10.56 -11.86
N VAL A 139 15.79 -11.46 -10.88
CA VAL A 139 16.76 -12.55 -10.67
C VAL A 139 16.85 -13.47 -11.90
N PHE A 140 15.74 -14.04 -12.33
CA PHE A 140 15.73 -14.98 -13.47
C PHE A 140 16.05 -14.32 -14.82
N GLY A 141 15.84 -13.01 -14.89
CA GLY A 141 16.05 -12.24 -16.09
C GLY A 141 17.48 -11.72 -16.22
N PHE A 142 18.15 -11.39 -15.12
CA PHE A 142 19.56 -11.02 -15.09
C PHE A 142 20.50 -12.23 -15.18
N ASP A 143 20.11 -13.39 -14.67
CA ASP A 143 20.89 -14.64 -14.83
C ASP A 143 20.98 -15.12 -16.29
N LYS A 144 20.16 -14.56 -17.19
CA LYS A 144 20.09 -14.90 -18.62
C LYS A 144 20.71 -13.84 -19.55
N LEU A 145 21.25 -12.75 -19.00
CA LEU A 145 21.97 -11.70 -19.73
C LEU A 145 23.48 -11.95 -19.68
#